data_AF-A0A947BEU9-F1
#
_entry.id   AF-A0A947BEU9-F1
#
_cell.length_a   1.000
_cell.length_b   1.000
_cell.length_c   1.000
_cell.angle_alpha   90.00
_cell.angle_beta   90.00
_cell.angle_gamma   90.00
#
_symmetry.space_group_name_H-M   'P 1'
#
loop_
_entity.id
_entity.type
_entity.pdbx_description
1 polymer ?
#
loop_
_entity_poly.entity_id
_entity_poly.type
_entity_poly.pdbx_seq_one_letter_code
_entity_poly.pdbx_strand_id
1 'polypeptide(L)'
;MSVSTDLEPATEPEPEPEPEPEPEPEPEPEPEPEPEPLVSVPRVYIDPSNDEDWTEPESYQPSRYQAEVEEYGLQNSNVFERYGLDKYGIWWLFGLFFLVAMCSDSDDDDRRPGPAPAPTSAPAPVSSTVVPAPISTEAFDMARLDTIAGQIFGDGVDMAVIADRDREFADMFAFNVAADGYDLNEVRSYVRHQILRVRPEITRFELIEASQLYLAWLKAAERQGEDQCRDVYSRGFQRKDLQLDREVVMQEQDLAMKFLDNRNFILPTAGGSSIALPDWAIREARVRGGLQRAEIGAALADAAHPERCRVTITLLEVLLDSPSGDALPALAAL
;
A
#
# COMPACT_ATOMS: atom_id res chain seq x y z
N MET A 1 -30.01 79.30 -23.14
CA MET A 1 -30.44 78.60 -21.91
C MET A 1 -31.56 77.66 -22.32
N SER A 2 -31.20 76.41 -22.59
CA SER A 2 -32.16 75.36 -22.98
C SER A 2 -32.14 74.32 -21.88
N VAL A 3 -33.27 74.17 -21.20
CA VAL A 3 -33.50 73.20 -20.12
C VAL A 3 -33.92 71.90 -20.80
N SER A 4 -33.07 70.88 -20.75
CA SER A 4 -33.44 69.52 -21.12
C SER A 4 -34.14 68.87 -19.94
N THR A 5 -35.41 68.53 -20.14
CA THR A 5 -36.26 67.77 -19.22
C THR A 5 -35.84 66.30 -19.31
N ASP A 6 -35.27 65.78 -18.23
CA ASP A 6 -34.90 64.37 -18.06
C ASP A 6 -36.14 63.62 -17.56
N LEU A 7 -36.62 62.64 -18.33
CA LEU A 7 -37.76 61.79 -18.00
C LEU A 7 -37.22 60.45 -17.50
N GLU A 8 -37.27 60.22 -16.19
CA GLU A 8 -36.99 58.93 -15.58
C GLU A 8 -38.02 57.87 -16.06
N PRO A 9 -37.58 56.70 -16.54
CA PRO A 9 -38.49 55.62 -16.89
C PRO A 9 -39.01 54.92 -15.62
N ALA A 10 -40.33 54.79 -15.52
CA ALA A 10 -41.00 54.05 -14.47
C ALA A 10 -40.67 52.55 -14.56
N THR A 11 -40.16 51.99 -13.47
CA THR A 11 -39.83 50.57 -13.29
C THR A 11 -41.10 49.73 -13.30
N GLU A 12 -41.20 48.77 -14.22
CA GLU A 12 -42.24 47.73 -14.23
C GLU A 12 -42.05 46.80 -13.02
N PRO A 13 -43.13 46.35 -12.35
CA PRO A 13 -43.04 45.43 -11.23
C PRO A 13 -42.59 44.04 -11.71
N GLU A 14 -41.63 43.45 -11.00
CA GLU A 14 -41.17 42.07 -11.23
C GLU A 14 -42.31 41.06 -11.02
N PRO A 15 -42.40 40.00 -11.84
CA PRO A 15 -43.41 38.96 -11.70
C PRO A 15 -43.19 38.17 -10.39
N GLU A 16 -44.29 37.92 -9.67
CA GLU A 16 -44.29 37.07 -8.48
C GLU A 16 -43.82 35.65 -8.82
N PRO A 17 -43.03 35.00 -7.93
CA PRO A 17 -42.54 33.65 -8.17
C PRO A 17 -43.68 32.64 -8.22
N GLU A 18 -43.68 31.79 -9.24
CA GLU A 18 -44.62 30.68 -9.38
C GLU A 18 -44.49 29.70 -8.19
N PRO A 19 -45.61 29.12 -7.72
CA PRO A 19 -45.60 28.20 -6.59
C PRO A 19 -44.80 26.93 -6.92
N GLU A 20 -43.89 26.57 -6.02
CA GLU A 20 -43.11 25.33 -6.13
C GLU A 20 -44.04 24.10 -6.18
N PRO A 21 -43.73 23.10 -7.04
CA PRO A 21 -44.52 21.89 -7.15
C PRO A 21 -44.48 21.08 -5.84
N GLU A 22 -45.64 20.62 -5.38
CA GLU A 22 -45.75 19.75 -4.21
C GLU A 22 -44.95 18.45 -4.43
N PRO A 23 -44.25 17.95 -3.40
CA PRO A 23 -43.43 16.76 -3.50
C PRO A 23 -44.30 15.53 -3.84
N GLU A 24 -43.89 14.78 -4.86
CA GLU A 24 -44.52 13.52 -5.21
C GLU A 24 -44.43 12.52 -4.04
N PRO A 25 -45.48 11.70 -3.82
CA PRO A 25 -45.52 10.74 -2.73
C PRO A 25 -44.39 9.71 -2.86
N GLU A 26 -43.66 9.48 -1.77
CA GLU A 26 -42.61 8.47 -1.71
C GLU A 26 -43.19 7.07 -2.03
N PRO A 27 -42.49 6.27 -2.85
CA PRO A 27 -42.92 4.91 -3.19
C PRO A 27 -42.99 4.03 -1.94
N GLU A 28 -44.08 3.29 -1.80
CA GLU A 28 -44.25 2.32 -0.72
C GLU A 28 -43.13 1.25 -0.76
N PRO A 29 -42.61 0.83 0.41
CA PRO A 29 -41.53 -0.15 0.49
C PRO A 29 -41.94 -1.49 -0.14
N GLU A 30 -41.08 -2.01 -1.02
CA GLU A 30 -41.26 -3.34 -1.60
C GLU A 30 -41.26 -4.43 -0.51
N PRO A 31 -42.09 -5.47 -0.65
CA PRO A 31 -42.21 -6.54 0.33
C PRO A 31 -40.89 -7.30 0.50
N GLU A 32 -40.49 -7.54 1.76
CA GLU A 32 -39.32 -8.35 2.08
C GLU A 32 -39.44 -9.77 1.51
N PRO A 33 -38.35 -10.34 0.96
CA PRO A 33 -38.34 -11.68 0.40
C PRO A 33 -38.60 -12.75 1.47
N GLU A 34 -39.52 -13.68 1.17
CA GLU A 34 -39.79 -14.83 2.02
C GLU A 34 -38.54 -15.72 2.20
N PRO A 35 -38.28 -16.24 3.41
CA PRO A 35 -37.10 -17.05 3.70
C PRO A 35 -37.12 -18.39 2.94
N GLU A 36 -36.02 -18.68 2.24
CA GLU A 36 -35.81 -19.94 1.54
C GLU A 36 -35.77 -21.16 2.49
N PRO A 37 -36.31 -22.32 2.07
CA PRO A 37 -36.35 -23.51 2.91
C PRO A 37 -34.94 -24.08 3.17
N LEU A 38 -34.62 -24.29 4.44
CA LEU A 38 -33.39 -24.92 4.89
C LEU A 38 -33.30 -26.37 4.36
N VAL A 39 -32.39 -26.59 3.41
CA VAL A 39 -32.06 -27.92 2.91
C VAL A 39 -31.35 -28.70 4.02
N SER A 40 -32.03 -29.68 4.61
CA SER A 40 -31.44 -30.61 5.56
C SER A 40 -30.42 -31.51 4.84
N VAL A 41 -29.13 -31.24 5.02
CA VAL A 41 -28.07 -32.16 4.59
C VAL A 41 -28.16 -33.47 5.38
N PRO A 42 -28.18 -34.64 4.72
CA PRO A 42 -28.18 -35.92 5.41
C PRO A 42 -26.86 -36.08 6.18
N ARG A 43 -26.95 -36.27 7.50
CA ARG A 43 -25.81 -36.67 8.32
C ARG A 43 -25.31 -38.03 7.86
N VAL A 44 -24.13 -38.06 7.26
CA VAL A 44 -23.37 -39.31 7.07
C VAL A 44 -22.96 -39.80 8.45
N TYR A 45 -23.60 -40.87 8.92
CA TYR A 45 -23.17 -41.61 10.10
C TYR A 45 -21.95 -42.44 9.70
N ILE A 46 -20.76 -42.00 10.11
CA ILE A 46 -19.56 -42.85 10.09
C ILE A 46 -19.68 -43.76 11.33
N ASP A 47 -19.89 -45.05 11.10
CA ASP A 47 -19.88 -46.08 12.13
C ASP A 47 -18.42 -46.39 12.53
N PRO A 48 -18.00 -46.09 13.77
CA PRO A 48 -16.63 -46.30 14.21
C PRO A 48 -16.32 -47.77 14.58
N SER A 49 -17.19 -48.74 14.27
CA SER A 49 -16.99 -50.14 14.68
C SER A 49 -16.47 -51.08 13.57
N ASN A 50 -16.14 -50.57 12.38
CA ASN A 50 -15.62 -51.39 11.29
C ASN A 50 -14.09 -51.30 11.20
N ASP A 51 -13.39 -51.90 12.17
CA ASP A 51 -11.94 -52.15 12.18
C ASP A 51 -11.58 -53.41 11.35
N GLU A 52 -12.09 -53.53 10.12
CA GLU A 52 -11.69 -54.62 9.23
C GLU A 52 -11.23 -54.11 7.87
N ASP A 53 -9.92 -54.29 7.66
CA ASP A 53 -9.26 -54.57 6.39
C ASP A 53 -9.31 -53.47 5.32
N TRP A 54 -8.57 -52.38 5.58
CA TRP A 54 -8.12 -51.49 4.52
C TRP A 54 -6.88 -52.08 3.86
N THR A 55 -7.09 -52.89 2.81
CA THR A 55 -6.06 -53.13 1.81
C THR A 55 -5.72 -51.80 1.13
N GLU A 56 -4.50 -51.35 1.35
CA GLU A 56 -3.88 -50.20 0.71
C GLU A 56 -3.93 -50.38 -0.82
N PRO A 57 -4.58 -49.47 -1.59
CA PRO A 57 -4.51 -49.54 -3.03
C PRO A 57 -3.08 -49.16 -3.47
N GLU A 58 -2.28 -50.19 -3.79
CA GLU A 58 -1.09 -50.06 -4.61
C GLU A 58 -1.48 -49.40 -5.94
N SER A 59 -1.13 -48.12 -6.08
CA SER A 59 -0.90 -47.35 -7.32
C SER A 59 -1.43 -45.92 -7.28
N TYR A 60 -1.11 -45.16 -6.23
CA TYR A 60 -0.94 -43.71 -6.39
C TYR A 60 0.54 -43.43 -6.66
N GLN A 61 0.94 -43.46 -7.94
CA GLN A 61 2.21 -42.87 -8.33
C GLN A 61 1.97 -41.37 -8.53
N PRO A 62 2.53 -40.49 -7.67
CA PRO A 62 2.49 -39.07 -7.93
C PRO A 62 3.24 -38.82 -9.24
N SER A 63 2.56 -38.16 -10.18
CA SER A 63 3.18 -37.78 -11.44
C SER A 63 4.43 -36.93 -11.15
N ARG A 64 5.46 -37.13 -11.97
CA ARG A 64 6.80 -36.54 -11.89
C ARG A 64 6.85 -35.00 -11.87
N TYR A 65 5.71 -34.33 -11.97
CA TYR A 65 5.57 -32.87 -11.93
C TYR A 65 5.44 -32.28 -10.51
N GLN A 66 5.17 -33.08 -9.48
CA GLN A 66 5.10 -32.57 -8.09
C GLN A 66 6.42 -32.68 -7.31
N ALA A 67 7.36 -33.52 -7.75
CA ALA A 67 8.66 -33.66 -7.07
C ALA A 67 9.66 -32.54 -7.39
N GLU A 68 9.44 -31.76 -8.45
CA GLU A 68 10.34 -30.66 -8.84
C GLU A 68 9.96 -29.32 -8.19
N VAL A 69 8.77 -29.24 -7.56
CA VAL A 69 8.25 -27.98 -6.97
C VAL A 69 8.62 -27.84 -5.49
N GLU A 70 8.86 -28.95 -4.77
CA GLU A 70 9.28 -28.90 -3.36
C GLU A 70 10.76 -28.56 -3.16
N GLU A 71 11.62 -28.73 -4.18
CA GLU A 71 13.06 -28.41 -4.05
C GLU A 71 13.36 -26.91 -4.28
N TYR A 72 12.45 -26.16 -4.92
CA TYR A 72 12.64 -24.72 -5.21
C TYR A 72 11.74 -23.78 -4.38
N GLY A 73 10.91 -24.30 -3.47
CA GLY A 73 9.90 -23.51 -2.75
C GLY A 73 10.28 -23.00 -1.35
N LEU A 74 11.45 -23.36 -0.81
CA LEU A 74 11.83 -23.04 0.59
C LEU A 74 13.09 -22.16 0.71
N GLN A 75 13.30 -21.24 -0.22
CA GLN A 75 14.47 -20.35 -0.18
C GLN A 75 14.20 -18.84 -0.20
N ASN A 76 12.95 -18.38 -0.07
CA ASN A 76 12.63 -16.94 -0.12
C ASN A 76 11.75 -16.44 1.03
N SER A 77 12.03 -16.87 2.26
CA SER A 77 11.50 -16.24 3.48
C SER A 77 12.62 -15.58 4.29
N ASN A 78 13.34 -14.63 3.68
CA ASN A 78 14.24 -13.71 4.40
C ASN A 78 13.72 -12.27 4.27
N VAL A 79 12.64 -11.98 4.99
CA VAL A 79 12.12 -10.60 5.14
C VAL A 79 13.06 -9.70 5.97
N PHE A 80 14.14 -10.26 6.54
CA PHE A 80 15.21 -9.50 7.20
C PHE A 80 16.40 -9.10 6.29
N GLU A 81 16.43 -9.50 5.01
CA GLU A 81 17.55 -9.22 4.10
C GLU A 81 17.45 -7.88 3.33
N ARG A 82 16.42 -7.06 3.58
CA ARG A 82 16.21 -5.80 2.84
C ARG A 82 16.96 -4.57 3.40
N TYR A 83 17.73 -4.73 4.49
CA TYR A 83 18.75 -3.77 4.93
C TYR A 83 20.15 -4.33 4.60
N GLY A 84 20.62 -4.07 3.38
CA GLY A 84 21.88 -4.60 2.86
C GLY A 84 23.12 -4.15 3.66
N LEU A 85 23.65 -5.06 4.49
CA LEU A 85 24.96 -4.96 5.13
C LEU A 85 26.11 -5.54 4.26
N ASP A 86 25.80 -6.09 3.08
CA ASP A 86 26.71 -6.98 2.34
C ASP A 86 27.81 -6.34 1.48
N LYS A 87 27.97 -5.01 1.51
CA LYS A 87 29.21 -4.39 1.00
C LYS A 87 29.86 -3.36 1.91
N TYR A 88 29.12 -2.81 2.87
CA TYR A 88 29.64 -1.78 3.79
C TYR A 88 29.64 -2.19 5.26
N GLY A 89 28.89 -3.23 5.66
CA GLY A 89 28.81 -3.69 7.05
C GLY A 89 30.10 -4.33 7.56
N ILE A 90 30.78 -5.12 6.72
CA ILE A 90 32.05 -5.76 7.07
C ILE A 90 33.19 -4.73 7.17
N TRP A 91 33.22 -3.72 6.29
CA TRP A 91 34.21 -2.63 6.38
C TRP A 91 34.00 -1.76 7.62
N TRP A 92 32.76 -1.62 8.10
CA TRP A 92 32.45 -0.91 9.34
C TRP A 92 32.92 -1.69 10.58
N LEU A 93 32.75 -3.02 10.60
CA LEU A 93 33.26 -3.86 11.69
C LEU A 93 34.79 -3.92 11.71
N PHE A 94 35.45 -3.99 10.54
CA PHE A 94 36.91 -3.89 10.47
C PHE A 94 37.42 -2.49 10.87
N GLY A 95 36.72 -1.41 10.51
CA GLY A 95 37.06 -0.06 10.95
C GLY A 95 36.91 0.13 12.47
N LEU A 96 35.86 -0.41 13.07
CA LEU A 96 35.63 -0.38 14.52
C LEU A 96 36.65 -1.24 15.28
N PHE A 97 37.00 -2.42 14.75
CA PHE A 97 38.01 -3.29 15.35
C PHE A 97 39.44 -2.73 15.20
N PHE A 98 39.74 -2.04 14.09
CA PHE A 98 41.03 -1.37 13.88
C PHE A 98 41.18 -0.13 14.78
N LEU A 99 40.09 0.60 15.06
CA LEU A 99 40.09 1.71 16.01
C LEU A 99 40.28 1.27 17.46
N VAL A 100 39.75 0.11 17.87
CA VAL A 100 39.95 -0.43 19.22
C VAL A 100 41.35 -1.04 19.39
N ALA A 101 41.91 -1.67 18.35
CA ALA A 101 43.25 -2.26 18.39
C ALA A 101 44.39 -1.22 18.45
N MET A 102 44.18 -0.01 17.93
CA MET A 102 45.17 1.08 18.01
C MET A 102 45.17 1.83 19.36
N CYS A 103 44.32 1.44 20.32
CA CYS A 103 44.27 2.02 21.66
C CYS A 103 44.89 1.13 22.76
N SER A 104 45.48 -0.02 22.43
CA SER A 104 46.11 -0.90 23.42
C SER A 104 47.54 -1.31 23.02
N ASP A 105 48.42 -0.35 22.76
CA ASP A 105 49.85 -0.63 22.79
C ASP A 105 50.60 0.68 23.02
N SER A 106 51.33 0.78 24.14
CA SER A 106 52.48 1.65 24.41
C SER A 106 52.53 2.05 25.89
N ASP A 107 52.82 1.11 26.77
CA ASP A 107 53.48 1.42 28.05
C ASP A 107 54.43 0.26 28.36
N ASP A 108 55.72 0.44 28.02
CA ASP A 108 56.83 -0.04 28.84
C ASP A 108 58.19 0.54 28.39
N ASP A 109 58.83 1.18 29.38
CA ASP A 109 60.25 1.20 29.73
C ASP A 109 61.33 1.98 28.92
N ASP A 110 61.66 3.15 29.49
CA ASP A 110 62.98 3.53 30.03
C ASP A 110 64.28 3.28 29.23
N ARG A 111 64.87 4.39 28.73
CA ARG A 111 66.32 4.70 28.92
C ARG A 111 66.74 6.14 28.49
N ARG A 112 66.93 6.98 29.52
CA ARG A 112 68.06 7.95 29.74
C ARG A 112 68.20 9.24 28.89
N PRO A 113 68.92 10.27 29.44
CA PRO A 113 68.48 11.66 29.38
C PRO A 113 69.25 12.54 28.38
N GLY A 114 68.53 13.48 27.75
CA GLY A 114 69.09 14.58 26.96
C GLY A 114 68.44 15.91 27.36
N PRO A 115 69.17 17.05 27.27
CA PRO A 115 68.77 18.30 27.91
C PRO A 115 67.66 19.04 27.15
N ALA A 116 66.88 19.78 27.92
CA ALA A 116 65.68 20.54 27.58
C ALA A 116 65.77 21.40 26.31
N PRO A 117 64.62 21.60 25.65
CA PRO A 117 64.20 22.97 25.38
C PRO A 117 62.70 23.25 25.63
N ALA A 118 62.45 24.40 26.26
CA ALA A 118 61.32 25.33 26.17
C ALA A 118 59.86 24.88 26.46
N PRO A 119 59.07 25.71 27.18
CA PRO A 119 57.71 25.40 27.57
C PRO A 119 56.75 25.50 26.37
N THR A 120 56.23 24.35 25.93
CA THR A 120 55.14 24.29 24.97
C THR A 120 53.83 24.14 25.73
N SER A 121 52.86 24.95 25.31
CA SER A 121 51.51 25.13 25.85
C SER A 121 50.78 23.82 26.18
N ALA A 122 50.12 23.81 27.32
CA ALA A 122 49.20 22.76 27.76
C ALA A 122 48.11 22.47 26.71
N PRO A 123 47.85 21.19 26.37
CA PRO A 123 46.64 20.82 25.66
C PRO A 123 45.45 20.84 26.62
N ALA A 124 44.36 21.47 26.17
CA ALA A 124 43.09 21.48 26.87
C ALA A 124 42.50 20.06 27.04
N PRO A 125 41.75 19.78 28.11
CA PRO A 125 41.08 18.50 28.26
C PRO A 125 39.98 18.36 27.21
N VAL A 126 40.19 17.46 26.24
CA VAL A 126 39.10 16.93 25.40
C VAL A 126 38.28 15.96 26.23
N SER A 127 37.26 16.52 26.89
CA SER A 127 36.17 15.78 27.50
C SER A 127 34.91 16.12 26.73
N SER A 128 34.38 15.15 25.99
CA SER A 128 32.94 14.92 25.79
C SER A 128 32.77 13.76 24.83
N THR A 129 32.60 12.59 25.41
CA THR A 129 31.87 11.49 24.80
C THR A 129 30.52 12.06 24.36
N VAL A 130 30.31 12.23 23.06
CA VAL A 130 28.99 12.55 22.50
C VAL A 130 28.14 11.29 22.70
N VAL A 131 27.47 11.21 23.84
CA VAL A 131 26.33 10.32 24.01
C VAL A 131 25.29 10.82 22.99
N PRO A 132 24.84 10.00 22.02
CA PRO A 132 23.73 10.40 21.18
C PRO A 132 22.57 10.75 22.11
N ALA A 133 22.01 11.94 21.92
CA ALA A 133 20.88 12.39 22.71
C ALA A 133 19.80 11.29 22.72
N PRO A 134 19.14 11.02 23.86
CA PRO A 134 17.92 10.22 23.83
C PRO A 134 17.01 10.86 22.78
N ILE A 135 16.43 10.04 21.89
CA ILE A 135 15.42 10.50 20.94
C ILE A 135 14.41 11.28 21.76
N SER A 136 14.46 12.61 21.67
CA SER A 136 13.52 13.44 22.36
C SER A 136 12.18 13.06 21.77
N THR A 137 11.26 12.63 22.63
CA THR A 137 9.83 12.67 22.35
C THR A 137 9.46 14.14 22.18
N GLU A 138 9.92 14.77 21.09
CA GLU A 138 9.28 15.99 20.62
C GLU A 138 7.83 15.59 20.40
N ALA A 139 6.94 16.24 21.15
CA ALA A 139 5.52 16.07 20.95
C ALA A 139 5.27 16.31 19.46
N PHE A 140 4.56 15.38 18.81
CA PHE A 140 4.25 15.49 17.40
C PHE A 140 3.66 16.88 17.08
N ASP A 141 4.01 17.43 15.92
CA ASP A 141 3.40 18.65 15.43
C ASP A 141 1.96 18.33 14.98
N MET A 142 1.03 18.38 15.93
CA MET A 142 -0.36 17.99 15.71
C MET A 142 -1.04 18.81 14.61
N ALA A 143 -0.73 20.11 14.49
CA ALA A 143 -1.31 20.94 13.44
C ALA A 143 -0.86 20.49 12.04
N ARG A 144 0.40 20.04 11.92
CA ARG A 144 0.91 19.49 10.68
C ARG A 144 0.35 18.09 10.40
N LEU A 145 0.17 17.26 11.42
CA LEU A 145 -0.51 15.98 11.29
C LEU A 145 -1.96 16.15 10.82
N ASP A 146 -2.71 17.07 11.42
CA ASP A 146 -4.10 17.34 11.04
C ASP A 146 -4.21 17.85 9.60
N THR A 147 -3.26 18.69 9.16
CA THR A 147 -3.19 19.14 7.77
C THR A 147 -2.94 17.98 6.80
N ILE A 148 -2.05 17.05 7.16
CA ILE A 148 -1.76 15.87 6.35
C ILE A 148 -2.95 14.91 6.35
N ALA A 149 -3.57 14.67 7.51
CA ALA A 149 -4.77 13.85 7.64
C ALA A 149 -5.87 14.32 6.67
N GLY A 150 -6.15 15.63 6.64
CA GLY A 150 -7.15 16.18 5.73
C GLY A 150 -6.81 15.98 4.25
N GLN A 151 -5.53 16.01 3.89
CA GLN A 151 -5.11 15.78 2.50
C GLN A 151 -5.16 14.31 2.07
N ILE A 152 -5.01 13.39 3.02
CA ILE A 152 -5.00 11.94 2.78
C ILE A 152 -6.42 11.36 2.82
N PHE A 153 -7.23 11.80 3.77
CA PHE A 153 -8.54 11.21 4.09
C PHE A 153 -9.72 12.10 3.70
N GLY A 154 -9.47 13.32 3.23
CA GLY A 154 -10.50 14.26 2.80
C GLY A 154 -10.70 15.43 3.75
N ASP A 155 -11.35 16.48 3.25
CA ASP A 155 -11.56 17.72 3.98
C ASP A 155 -12.29 17.48 5.32
N GLY A 156 -11.77 18.09 6.39
CA GLY A 156 -12.36 17.98 7.74
C GLY A 156 -11.94 16.74 8.53
N VAL A 157 -11.06 15.88 7.99
CA VAL A 157 -10.46 14.77 8.74
C VAL A 157 -9.19 15.24 9.42
N ASP A 158 -9.16 15.15 10.75
CA ASP A 158 -7.99 15.43 11.59
C ASP A 158 -7.53 14.16 12.34
N MET A 159 -6.45 14.25 13.12
CA MET A 159 -5.96 13.09 13.87
C MET A 159 -6.93 12.59 14.93
N ALA A 160 -7.81 13.45 15.46
CA ALA A 160 -8.82 13.04 16.43
C ALA A 160 -9.89 12.16 15.77
N VAL A 161 -10.33 12.52 14.55
CA VAL A 161 -11.23 11.69 13.74
C VAL A 161 -10.60 10.34 13.41
N ILE A 162 -9.30 10.31 13.05
CA ILE A 162 -8.61 9.06 12.76
C ILE A 162 -8.53 8.18 14.01
N ALA A 163 -8.14 8.75 15.15
CA ALA A 163 -7.99 8.03 16.41
C ALA A 163 -9.32 7.48 16.97
N ASP A 164 -10.44 8.17 16.73
CA ASP A 164 -11.77 7.70 17.14
C ASP A 164 -12.19 6.42 16.38
N ARG A 165 -11.86 6.34 15.08
CA ARG A 165 -12.19 5.20 14.21
C ARG A 165 -11.23 4.02 14.42
N ASP A 166 -9.93 4.30 14.38
CA ASP A 166 -8.87 3.32 14.57
C ASP A 166 -7.65 3.95 15.25
N ARG A 167 -7.60 3.79 16.58
CA ARG A 167 -6.51 4.29 17.42
C ARG A 167 -5.16 3.66 17.09
N GLU A 168 -5.12 2.37 16.78
CA GLU A 168 -3.86 1.67 16.48
C GLU A 168 -3.28 2.19 15.16
N PHE A 169 -4.13 2.35 14.15
CA PHE A 169 -3.73 3.00 12.91
C PHE A 169 -3.33 4.46 13.13
N ALA A 170 -4.05 5.23 13.95
CA ALA A 170 -3.71 6.62 14.23
C ALA A 170 -2.31 6.78 14.83
N ASP A 171 -1.96 5.93 15.80
CA ASP A 171 -0.63 5.92 16.44
C ASP A 171 0.47 5.57 15.41
N MET A 172 0.22 4.55 14.58
CA MET A 172 1.13 4.15 13.49
C MET A 172 1.27 5.23 12.43
N PHE A 173 0.17 5.85 12.01
CA PHE A 173 0.14 6.92 11.02
C PHE A 173 0.93 8.14 11.51
N ALA A 174 0.66 8.61 12.73
CA ALA A 174 1.39 9.73 13.33
C ALA A 174 2.89 9.46 13.42
N PHE A 175 3.29 8.25 13.82
CA PHE A 175 4.69 7.85 13.89
C PHE A 175 5.36 7.87 12.50
N ASN A 176 4.75 7.26 11.49
CA ASN A 176 5.32 7.21 10.13
C ASN A 176 5.41 8.62 9.51
N VAL A 177 4.35 9.42 9.62
CA VAL A 177 4.33 10.80 9.11
C VAL A 177 5.45 11.64 9.74
N ALA A 178 5.66 11.51 11.05
CA ALA A 178 6.73 12.25 11.74
C ALA A 178 8.13 11.73 11.38
N ALA A 179 8.29 10.41 11.22
CA ALA A 179 9.55 9.79 10.82
C ALA A 179 10.01 10.25 9.43
N ASP A 180 9.07 10.46 8.51
CA ASP A 180 9.33 10.94 7.15
C ASP A 180 9.45 12.47 7.06
N GLY A 181 9.54 13.18 8.18
CA GLY A 181 9.64 14.64 8.20
C GLY A 181 8.40 15.33 7.66
N TYR A 182 7.24 14.66 7.74
CA TYR A 182 5.94 15.13 7.28
C TYR A 182 5.94 15.43 5.77
N ASP A 183 6.61 14.59 4.97
CA ASP A 183 6.53 14.61 3.51
C ASP A 183 5.22 13.94 3.06
N LEU A 184 4.31 14.74 2.50
CA LEU A 184 3.01 14.25 2.05
C LEU A 184 3.12 13.12 1.02
N ASN A 185 4.14 13.14 0.16
CA ASN A 185 4.29 12.11 -0.86
C ASN A 185 4.62 10.76 -0.23
N GLU A 186 5.52 10.72 0.76
CA GLU A 186 5.82 9.48 1.50
C GLU A 186 4.59 8.94 2.23
N VAL A 187 3.81 9.83 2.85
CA VAL A 187 2.57 9.45 3.54
C VAL A 187 1.51 8.91 2.58
N ARG A 188 1.34 9.53 1.40
CA ARG A 188 0.45 9.00 0.35
C ARG A 188 0.90 7.62 -0.10
N SER A 189 2.20 7.46 -0.31
CA SER A 189 2.78 6.19 -0.73
C SER A 189 2.57 5.09 0.31
N TYR A 190 2.73 5.42 1.59
CA TYR A 190 2.39 4.53 2.70
C TYR A 190 0.93 4.08 2.64
N VAL A 191 -0.04 5.01 2.54
CA VAL A 191 -1.48 4.68 2.51
C VAL A 191 -1.84 3.85 1.29
N ARG A 192 -1.36 4.23 0.10
CA ARG A 192 -1.57 3.45 -1.14
C ARG A 192 -0.99 2.05 -1.04
N HIS A 193 0.20 1.91 -0.48
CA HIS A 193 0.80 0.61 -0.23
C HIS A 193 -0.06 -0.23 0.72
N GLN A 194 -0.57 0.35 1.81
CA GLN A 194 -1.47 -0.37 2.72
C GLN A 194 -2.75 -0.84 2.01
N ILE A 195 -3.37 0.01 1.18
CA ILE A 195 -4.57 -0.34 0.41
C ILE A 195 -4.31 -1.58 -0.48
N LEU A 196 -3.20 -1.59 -1.23
CA LEU A 196 -2.88 -2.73 -2.11
C LEU A 196 -2.48 -3.99 -1.36
N ARG A 197 -1.83 -3.82 -0.20
CA ARG A 197 -1.27 -4.90 0.61
C ARG A 197 -2.36 -5.80 1.19
N VAL A 198 -3.47 -5.25 1.65
CA VAL A 198 -4.51 -5.98 2.39
C VAL A 198 -5.60 -6.57 1.50
N ARG A 199 -5.52 -6.38 0.18
CA ARG A 199 -6.48 -6.90 -0.81
C ARG A 199 -6.86 -8.38 -0.66
N PRO A 200 -5.96 -9.31 -0.27
CA PRO A 200 -6.34 -10.71 -0.03
C PRO A 200 -7.26 -10.93 1.18
N GLU A 201 -7.33 -9.98 2.10
CA GLU A 201 -7.98 -10.13 3.42
C GLU A 201 -9.30 -9.36 3.55
N ILE A 202 -9.56 -8.44 2.62
CA ILE A 202 -10.75 -7.57 2.63
C ILE A 202 -11.94 -8.24 1.92
N THR A 203 -13.12 -7.65 2.06
CA THR A 203 -14.32 -8.18 1.42
C THR A 203 -14.24 -8.12 -0.11
N ARG A 204 -15.07 -8.93 -0.78
CA ARG A 204 -15.17 -8.92 -2.25
C ARG A 204 -15.39 -7.52 -2.82
N PHE A 205 -16.28 -6.73 -2.19
CA PHE A 205 -16.62 -5.39 -2.68
C PHE A 205 -15.44 -4.42 -2.53
N GLU A 206 -14.77 -4.43 -1.38
CA GLU A 206 -13.59 -3.59 -1.14
C GLU A 206 -12.41 -3.99 -2.03
N LEU A 207 -12.24 -5.29 -2.30
CA LEU A 207 -11.23 -5.76 -3.26
C LEU A 207 -11.47 -5.19 -4.66
N ILE A 208 -12.72 -5.15 -5.11
CA ILE A 208 -13.09 -4.58 -6.42
C ILE A 208 -12.79 -3.08 -6.44
N GLU A 209 -13.21 -2.33 -5.41
CA GLU A 209 -12.95 -0.88 -5.29
C GLU A 209 -11.45 -0.57 -5.24
N ALA A 210 -10.68 -1.29 -4.43
CA ALA A 210 -9.23 -1.14 -4.35
C ALA A 210 -8.55 -1.45 -5.68
N SER A 211 -9.06 -2.44 -6.42
CA SER A 211 -8.53 -2.82 -7.73
C SER A 211 -8.89 -1.79 -8.82
N GLN A 212 -10.07 -1.17 -8.74
CA GLN A 212 -10.46 -0.06 -9.62
C GLN A 212 -9.58 1.17 -9.37
N LEU A 213 -9.34 1.51 -8.10
CA LEU A 213 -8.46 2.62 -7.73
C LEU A 213 -7.02 2.35 -8.20
N TYR A 214 -6.53 1.11 -8.04
CA TYR A 214 -5.22 0.72 -8.56
C TYR A 214 -5.11 0.86 -10.08
N LEU A 215 -6.15 0.43 -10.81
CA LEU A 215 -6.23 0.65 -12.26
C LEU A 215 -6.19 2.14 -12.62
N ALA A 216 -6.89 2.99 -11.87
CA ALA A 216 -6.86 4.43 -12.07
C ALA A 216 -5.45 5.02 -11.85
N TRP A 217 -4.75 4.60 -10.79
CA TRP A 217 -3.36 4.99 -10.54
C TRP A 217 -2.42 4.56 -11.67
N LEU A 218 -2.53 3.31 -12.13
CA LEU A 218 -1.70 2.79 -13.22
C LEU A 218 -1.95 3.55 -14.53
N LYS A 219 -3.21 3.84 -14.87
CA LYS A 219 -3.56 4.65 -16.05
C LYS A 219 -3.03 6.07 -15.95
N ALA A 220 -3.10 6.68 -14.76
CA ALA A 220 -2.52 8.01 -14.53
C ALA A 220 -1.00 7.99 -14.67
N ALA A 221 -0.35 6.96 -14.16
CA ALA A 221 1.08 6.76 -14.24
C ALA A 221 1.56 6.49 -15.68
N GLU A 222 0.83 5.69 -16.46
CA GLU A 222 1.11 5.42 -17.86
C GLU A 222 1.16 6.72 -18.69
N ARG A 223 0.23 7.65 -18.44
CA ARG A 223 0.22 8.99 -19.09
C ARG A 223 1.44 9.85 -18.72
N GLN A 224 2.07 9.57 -17.59
CA GLN A 224 3.22 10.32 -17.05
C GLN A 224 4.58 9.68 -17.42
N GLY A 225 4.56 8.49 -18.03
CA GLY A 225 5.75 7.81 -18.55
C GLY A 225 5.97 6.43 -17.95
N GLU A 226 6.71 5.59 -18.67
CA GLU A 226 6.98 4.19 -18.31
C GLU A 226 7.56 4.05 -16.90
N ASP A 227 8.43 4.99 -16.56
CA ASP A 227 9.14 5.08 -15.31
C ASP A 227 8.22 5.37 -14.10
N GLN A 228 7.18 6.19 -14.29
CA GLN A 228 6.14 6.43 -13.29
C GLN A 228 5.25 5.19 -13.16
N CYS A 229 4.88 4.56 -14.28
CA CYS A 229 4.10 3.33 -14.22
C CYS A 229 4.86 2.20 -13.54
N ARG A 230 6.18 2.11 -13.74
CA ARG A 230 7.07 1.16 -13.04
C ARG A 230 7.01 1.32 -11.53
N ASP A 231 7.04 2.55 -11.08
CA ASP A 231 6.93 2.86 -9.65
C ASP A 231 5.57 2.45 -9.06
N VAL A 232 4.48 2.65 -9.79
CA VAL A 232 3.13 2.27 -9.34
C VAL A 232 2.92 0.75 -9.37
N TYR A 233 3.25 0.05 -10.46
CA TYR A 233 3.01 -1.41 -10.52
C TYR A 233 3.90 -2.21 -9.56
N SER A 234 5.08 -1.68 -9.24
CA SER A 234 5.97 -2.27 -8.23
C SER A 234 5.50 -1.96 -6.80
N ARG A 235 4.38 -1.26 -6.65
CA ARG A 235 3.78 -0.81 -5.38
C ARG A 235 4.72 0.10 -4.57
N GLY A 236 5.66 0.76 -5.25
CA GLY A 236 6.64 1.65 -4.62
C GLY A 236 6.03 3.01 -4.29
N PHE A 237 5.37 3.63 -5.27
CA PHE A 237 4.88 5.02 -5.20
C PHE A 237 5.96 6.03 -4.75
N GLN A 238 7.25 5.71 -4.92
CA GLN A 238 8.37 6.52 -4.43
C GLN A 238 8.64 7.74 -5.32
N ARG A 239 8.13 7.74 -6.56
CA ARG A 239 8.33 8.86 -7.47
C ARG A 239 7.37 9.98 -7.10
N LYS A 240 7.98 11.14 -6.82
CA LYS A 240 7.25 12.36 -6.48
C LYS A 240 6.19 12.65 -7.54
N ASP A 241 4.99 12.95 -7.04
CA ASP A 241 3.91 13.58 -7.77
C ASP A 241 3.25 12.70 -8.84
N LEU A 242 2.73 11.52 -8.45
CA LEU A 242 1.70 10.85 -9.27
C LEU A 242 0.50 11.80 -9.41
N GLN A 243 0.41 12.46 -10.56
CA GLN A 243 -0.66 13.42 -10.84
C GLN A 243 -1.95 12.68 -11.10
N LEU A 244 -2.94 12.92 -10.25
CA LEU A 244 -4.27 12.32 -10.32
C LEU A 244 -5.31 13.38 -10.65
N ASP A 245 -6.28 13.01 -11.47
CA ASP A 245 -7.47 13.81 -11.70
C ASP A 245 -8.27 13.93 -10.39
N ARG A 246 -9.00 15.03 -10.22
CA ARG A 246 -9.73 15.32 -8.97
C ARG A 246 -10.69 14.20 -8.57
N GLU A 247 -11.34 13.56 -9.54
CA GLU A 247 -12.23 12.42 -9.31
C GLU A 247 -11.49 11.24 -8.68
N VAL A 248 -10.30 10.92 -9.18
CA VAL A 248 -9.47 9.83 -8.64
C VAL A 248 -8.94 10.17 -7.25
N VAL A 249 -8.62 11.44 -6.98
CA VAL A 249 -8.24 11.89 -5.63
C VAL A 249 -9.40 11.70 -4.65
N MET A 250 -10.63 12.07 -5.03
CA MET A 250 -11.80 11.86 -4.18
C MET A 250 -12.07 10.37 -3.94
N GLN A 251 -11.92 9.54 -4.98
CA GLN A 251 -12.05 8.08 -4.85
C GLN A 251 -10.99 7.49 -3.91
N GLU A 252 -9.74 7.99 -3.96
CA GLU A 252 -8.66 7.60 -3.06
C GLU A 252 -8.99 7.93 -1.60
N GLN A 253 -9.49 9.15 -1.35
CA GLN A 253 -9.87 9.60 -0.02
C GLN A 253 -11.07 8.82 0.54
N ASP A 254 -12.10 8.59 -0.27
CA ASP A 254 -13.29 7.81 0.12
C ASP A 254 -12.93 6.37 0.50
N LEU A 255 -12.12 5.70 -0.33
CA LEU A 255 -11.68 4.35 -0.03
C LEU A 255 -10.76 4.31 1.20
N ALA A 256 -9.90 5.30 1.39
CA ALA A 256 -9.05 5.40 2.58
C ALA A 256 -9.90 5.56 3.86
N MET A 257 -10.97 6.36 3.81
CA MET A 257 -11.90 6.50 4.93
C MET A 257 -12.68 5.22 5.22
N LYS A 258 -13.12 4.52 4.17
CA LYS A 258 -13.76 3.21 4.31
C LYS A 258 -12.81 2.17 4.95
N PHE A 259 -11.54 2.18 4.56
CA PHE A 259 -10.52 1.30 5.15
C PHE A 259 -10.27 1.62 6.62
N LEU A 260 -10.33 2.89 6.99
CA LEU A 260 -10.22 3.34 8.37
C LEU A 260 -11.42 2.86 9.20
N ASP A 261 -12.64 3.01 8.68
CA ASP A 261 -13.87 2.57 9.36
C ASP A 261 -13.91 1.05 9.59
N ASN A 262 -13.40 0.28 8.62
CA ASN A 262 -13.35 -1.18 8.68
C ASN A 262 -12.08 -1.73 9.33
N ARG A 263 -11.16 -0.87 9.77
CA ARG A 263 -9.85 -1.23 10.34
C ARG A 263 -9.01 -2.13 9.44
N ASN A 264 -9.11 -1.90 8.13
CA ASN A 264 -8.40 -2.70 7.14
C ASN A 264 -6.90 -2.40 7.11
N PHE A 265 -6.47 -1.20 7.54
CA PHE A 265 -5.05 -0.80 7.49
C PHE A 265 -4.13 -1.66 8.36
N ILE A 266 -4.65 -2.23 9.45
CA ILE A 266 -3.89 -3.03 10.42
C ILE A 266 -3.96 -4.54 10.14
N LEU A 267 -4.68 -4.98 9.10
CA LEU A 267 -4.82 -6.40 8.82
C LEU A 267 -3.44 -7.06 8.54
N PRO A 268 -3.21 -8.27 9.07
CA PRO A 268 -2.02 -9.04 8.73
C PRO A 268 -2.08 -9.44 7.25
N THR A 269 -0.95 -9.49 6.58
CA THR A 269 -0.91 -10.00 5.20
C THR A 269 -0.77 -11.51 5.16
N ALA A 270 -1.63 -12.19 4.41
CA ALA A 270 -1.26 -13.46 3.80
C ALA A 270 0.00 -13.29 2.95
N GLY A 271 0.90 -14.28 3.02
CA GLY A 271 2.11 -14.32 2.21
C GLY A 271 1.81 -14.23 0.71
N GLY A 272 2.82 -13.84 -0.08
CA GLY A 272 2.67 -13.64 -1.52
C GLY A 272 2.05 -14.85 -2.22
N SER A 273 0.85 -14.67 -2.78
CA SER A 273 0.19 -15.67 -3.60
C SER A 273 0.73 -15.62 -5.02
N SER A 274 1.02 -16.77 -5.62
CA SER A 274 1.32 -16.85 -7.05
C SER A 274 0.10 -16.35 -7.84
N ILE A 275 0.31 -15.48 -8.82
CA ILE A 275 -0.77 -14.96 -9.67
C ILE A 275 -1.28 -16.10 -10.56
N ALA A 276 -2.42 -16.68 -10.20
CA ALA A 276 -3.14 -17.64 -11.03
C ALA A 276 -4.21 -16.90 -11.84
N LEU A 277 -3.96 -16.70 -13.14
CA LEU A 277 -4.90 -16.03 -14.03
C LEU A 277 -5.90 -17.03 -14.65
N PRO A 278 -7.21 -16.74 -14.62
CA PRO A 278 -8.19 -17.51 -15.37
C PRO A 278 -7.89 -17.51 -16.88
N ASP A 279 -8.09 -18.66 -17.53
CA ASP A 279 -7.83 -18.76 -18.98
C ASP A 279 -8.68 -17.80 -19.82
N TRP A 280 -9.90 -17.47 -19.35
CA TRP A 280 -10.74 -16.48 -20.03
C TRP A 280 -10.13 -15.09 -19.97
N ALA A 281 -9.55 -14.70 -18.83
CA ALA A 281 -8.92 -13.40 -18.66
C ALA A 281 -7.70 -13.25 -19.57
N ILE A 282 -6.89 -14.32 -19.67
CA ILE A 282 -5.76 -14.38 -20.62
C ILE A 282 -6.26 -14.24 -22.07
N ARG A 283 -7.32 -14.95 -22.45
CA ARG A 283 -7.86 -14.85 -23.83
C ARG A 283 -8.36 -13.43 -24.13
N GLU A 284 -9.11 -12.83 -23.22
CA GLU A 284 -9.68 -11.50 -23.42
C GLU A 284 -8.60 -10.41 -23.43
N ALA A 285 -7.60 -10.49 -22.54
CA ALA A 285 -6.47 -9.57 -22.53
C ALA A 285 -5.67 -9.61 -23.85
N ARG A 286 -5.58 -10.78 -24.49
CA ARG A 286 -4.97 -10.89 -25.82
C ARG A 286 -5.80 -10.20 -26.90
N VAL A 287 -7.13 -10.37 -26.87
CA VAL A 287 -8.04 -9.75 -27.85
C VAL A 287 -8.03 -8.23 -27.70
N ARG A 288 -8.18 -7.74 -26.46
CA ARG A 288 -8.26 -6.31 -26.14
C ARG A 288 -6.92 -5.59 -26.26
N GLY A 289 -5.86 -6.18 -25.70
CA GLY A 289 -4.53 -5.57 -25.65
C GLY A 289 -3.67 -5.84 -26.87
N GLY A 290 -4.07 -6.76 -27.76
CA GLY A 290 -3.22 -7.23 -28.86
C GLY A 290 -1.99 -8.02 -28.37
N LEU A 291 -2.03 -8.53 -27.14
CA LEU A 291 -0.91 -9.18 -26.46
C LEU A 291 -0.82 -10.67 -26.85
N GLN A 292 0.39 -11.25 -26.77
CA GLN A 292 0.56 -12.70 -26.89
C GLN A 292 0.53 -13.39 -25.52
N ARG A 293 0.12 -14.67 -25.46
CA ARG A 293 0.12 -15.43 -24.18
C ARG A 293 1.52 -15.49 -23.55
N ALA A 294 2.56 -15.69 -24.37
CA ALA A 294 3.94 -15.73 -23.91
C ALA A 294 4.42 -14.36 -23.38
N GLU A 295 3.98 -13.27 -24.01
CA GLU A 295 4.29 -11.91 -23.59
C GLU A 295 3.64 -11.55 -22.25
N ILE A 296 2.37 -11.93 -22.05
CA ILE A 296 1.69 -11.79 -20.75
C ILE A 296 2.46 -12.54 -19.66
N GLY A 297 2.83 -13.79 -19.92
CA GLY A 297 3.61 -14.60 -18.98
C GLY A 297 4.98 -13.99 -18.66
N ALA A 298 5.72 -13.56 -19.69
CA ALA A 298 7.04 -12.93 -19.53
C ALA A 298 6.96 -11.62 -18.74
N ALA A 299 5.95 -10.79 -19.03
CA ALA A 299 5.76 -9.52 -18.35
C ALA A 299 5.39 -9.67 -16.87
N LEU A 300 4.63 -10.71 -16.51
CA LEU A 300 4.29 -11.00 -15.11
C LEU A 300 5.46 -11.66 -14.37
N ALA A 301 6.28 -12.46 -15.05
CA ALA A 301 7.45 -13.12 -14.47
C ALA A 301 8.62 -12.15 -14.20
N ASP A 302 8.81 -11.14 -15.04
CA ASP A 302 9.91 -10.18 -14.91
C ASP A 302 9.41 -8.80 -14.47
N ALA A 303 9.80 -8.37 -13.28
CA ALA A 303 9.43 -7.06 -12.72
C ALA A 303 10.03 -5.87 -13.48
N ALA A 304 11.04 -6.08 -14.33
CA ALA A 304 11.63 -5.05 -15.17
C ALA A 304 11.12 -5.07 -16.61
N HIS A 305 10.18 -5.97 -16.95
CA HIS A 305 9.70 -6.12 -18.32
C HIS A 305 9.01 -4.83 -18.83
N PRO A 306 9.34 -4.34 -20.04
CA PRO A 306 8.82 -3.06 -20.56
C PRO A 306 7.29 -3.05 -20.69
N GLU A 307 6.71 -4.18 -21.13
CA GLU A 307 5.24 -4.30 -21.28
C GLU A 307 4.51 -4.58 -19.95
N ARG A 308 5.20 -4.68 -18.80
CA ARG A 308 4.57 -5.07 -17.53
C ARG A 308 3.45 -4.13 -17.10
N CYS A 309 3.66 -2.82 -17.27
CA CYS A 309 2.63 -1.81 -17.01
C CYS A 309 1.37 -2.07 -17.85
N ARG A 310 1.52 -2.14 -19.17
CA ARG A 310 0.42 -2.34 -20.11
C ARG A 310 -0.30 -3.66 -19.91
N VAL A 311 0.44 -4.75 -19.67
CA VAL A 311 -0.11 -6.07 -19.37
C VAL A 311 -0.94 -6.03 -18.08
N THR A 312 -0.44 -5.38 -17.03
CA THR A 312 -1.15 -5.25 -15.74
C THR A 312 -2.43 -4.43 -15.90
N ILE A 313 -2.37 -3.29 -16.59
CA ILE A 313 -3.55 -2.47 -16.90
C ILE A 313 -4.60 -3.28 -17.66
N THR A 314 -4.19 -3.97 -18.73
CA THR A 314 -5.11 -4.76 -19.56
C THR A 314 -5.76 -5.90 -18.77
N LEU A 315 -4.99 -6.59 -17.91
CA LEU A 315 -5.53 -7.66 -17.07
C LEU A 315 -6.50 -7.13 -16.02
N LEU A 316 -6.19 -6.02 -15.36
CA LEU A 316 -7.09 -5.39 -14.40
C LEU A 316 -8.40 -4.96 -15.08
N GLU A 317 -8.34 -4.35 -16.27
CA GLU A 317 -9.55 -4.01 -17.03
C GLU A 317 -10.43 -5.24 -17.30
N VAL A 318 -9.83 -6.32 -17.80
CA VAL A 318 -10.54 -7.56 -18.12
C VAL A 318 -11.15 -8.21 -16.87
N LEU A 319 -10.42 -8.24 -15.76
CA LEU A 319 -10.89 -8.84 -14.51
C LEU A 319 -11.98 -7.99 -13.84
N LEU A 320 -11.90 -6.66 -13.95
CA LEU A 320 -12.88 -5.74 -13.39
C LEU A 320 -14.16 -5.66 -14.22
N ASP A 321 -14.10 -5.88 -15.54
CA ASP A 321 -15.28 -5.98 -16.40
C ASP A 321 -16.10 -7.25 -16.10
N SER A 322 -15.50 -8.25 -15.43
CA SER A 322 -16.17 -9.50 -15.04
C SER A 322 -15.62 -10.02 -13.70
N PRO A 323 -16.00 -9.41 -12.56
CA PRO A 323 -15.46 -9.73 -11.24
C PRO A 323 -16.11 -11.00 -10.64
N SER A 324 -16.04 -12.10 -11.37
CA SER A 324 -16.52 -13.43 -10.95
C SER A 324 -15.63 -14.04 -9.87
N GLY A 325 -16.10 -15.13 -9.23
CA GLY A 325 -15.38 -15.76 -8.12
C GLY A 325 -13.97 -16.24 -8.47
N ASP A 326 -13.74 -16.67 -9.72
CA ASP A 326 -12.44 -17.05 -10.24
C ASP A 326 -11.55 -15.85 -10.63
N ALA A 327 -12.11 -14.65 -10.78
CA ALA A 327 -11.36 -13.41 -11.00
C ALA A 327 -10.75 -12.84 -9.71
N LEU A 328 -11.42 -13.03 -8.57
CA LEU A 328 -11.03 -12.42 -7.28
C LEU A 328 -9.60 -12.76 -6.85
N PRO A 329 -9.13 -14.03 -6.92
CA PRO A 329 -7.75 -14.35 -6.57
C PRO A 329 -6.73 -13.61 -7.45
N ALA A 330 -7.03 -13.44 -8.74
CA ALA A 330 -6.17 -12.71 -9.66
C ALA A 330 -6.15 -11.20 -9.35
N LEU A 331 -7.30 -10.60 -9.04
CA LEU A 331 -7.40 -9.20 -8.61
C LEU A 331 -6.64 -8.94 -7.30
N ALA A 332 -6.69 -9.86 -6.35
CA ALA A 332 -5.95 -9.74 -5.09
C ALA A 332 -4.43 -9.84 -5.31
N ALA A 333 -3.99 -10.63 -6.29
CA ALA A 333 -2.57 -10.91 -6.52
C ALA A 333 -1.85 -9.86 -7.39
N LEU A 334 -2.52 -9.26 -8.39
CA LEU A 334 -1.97 -8.23 -9.29
C LEU A 334 -1.70 -6.91 -8.57
#